data_AF-T0DCG1-F1
#
_entry.id   AF-T0DCG1-F1
#
_cell.length_a   1.000
_cell.length_b   1.000
_cell.length_c   1.000
_cell.angle_alpha   90.00
_cell.angle_beta   90.00
_cell.angle_gamma   90.00
#
_symmetry.space_group_name_H-M   'P 1'
#
loop_
_entity.id
_entity.type
_entity.pdbx_description
1 polymer ?
#
loop_
_entity_poly.entity_id
_entity_poly.type
_entity_poly.pdbx_seq_one_letter_code
_entity_poly.pdbx_strand_id
1 'polypeptide(L)'
;MTSYIEDISSLIVGTVESVAPNEFRVLLDSDAPQTTALNATVPRGFPRLNGYVLIPNEIGAIVAVVTWIGIERSHFPKISTHKDFGLVDLPFPVRRMVVSPLGTLRHEIQQDNPNRLIHKLSRGVSIFPSVGDKVLLPTIDQLRSIIEGGGEANGVKIGTSSSVADAKVSVDPDKIFGRHLAVLGNTGSGKSCTVAGLIHWTLEQAQKARNKQQRQGPVNARFIVLDPNGEYRTAFQNQGARVYCVSGEIEEADAIGAKPLQVPAWLWNAQEWTAFTGAKPGVQRPLLLQALRELKAGAVAESSNEVSIRRLLTFFHQKLLAIIETPSQYVEFPGVRNTGQLLENIAQTCTDYALQMELEVGEKLQNIASLTAEVVRRRKDRGGYFSSFVRSELEILSGEFNSLMSMFGAVETLSTTVDANSPIQFDTDSLPDYLEELSRNESSSNSGYVQNLSMRIRTLLSDTKLRSIISPNTDLQLNGLNHTWAPAME
;
A
#
# COMPACT_ATOMS: atom_id res chain seq x y z
N MET A 1 42.13 -44.52 -17.78
CA MET A 1 41.12 -44.34 -16.71
C MET A 1 41.89 -43.89 -15.50
N THR A 2 41.73 -42.64 -15.09
CA THR A 2 42.24 -42.16 -13.80
C THR A 2 41.51 -42.91 -12.69
N SER A 3 42.22 -43.23 -11.62
CA SER A 3 41.62 -43.87 -10.44
C SER A 3 40.67 -42.89 -9.74
N TYR A 4 39.61 -43.37 -9.09
CA TYR A 4 38.72 -42.52 -8.27
C TYR A 4 39.49 -41.69 -7.22
N ILE A 5 40.60 -42.22 -6.72
CA ILE A 5 41.48 -41.54 -5.77
C ILE A 5 42.23 -40.38 -6.44
N GLU A 6 42.69 -40.58 -7.68
CA GLU A 6 43.36 -39.53 -8.47
C GLU A 6 42.38 -38.40 -8.80
N ASP A 7 41.14 -38.75 -9.19
CA ASP A 7 40.10 -37.77 -9.47
C ASP A 7 39.77 -36.90 -8.24
N ILE A 8 39.66 -37.49 -7.05
CA ILE A 8 39.44 -36.72 -5.80
C ILE A 8 40.66 -35.86 -5.46
N SER A 9 41.88 -36.39 -5.64
CA SER A 9 43.11 -35.64 -5.38
C SER A 9 43.24 -34.41 -6.28
N SER A 10 42.76 -34.51 -7.53
CA SER A 10 42.76 -33.40 -8.48
C SER A 10 41.83 -32.24 -8.08
N LEU A 11 40.88 -32.48 -7.17
CA LEU A 11 39.95 -31.47 -6.67
C LEU A 11 40.51 -30.70 -5.48
N ILE A 12 41.60 -31.16 -4.85
CA ILE A 12 42.20 -30.49 -3.70
C ILE A 12 42.85 -29.18 -4.17
N VAL A 13 42.51 -28.09 -3.50
CA VAL A 13 43.04 -26.75 -3.78
C VAL A 13 43.82 -26.14 -2.62
N GLY A 14 43.70 -26.72 -1.43
CA GLY A 14 44.38 -26.21 -0.25
C GLY A 14 44.05 -26.96 1.03
N THR A 15 44.52 -26.39 2.14
CA THR A 15 44.37 -26.91 3.50
C THR A 15 43.83 -25.84 4.44
N VAL A 16 42.98 -26.24 5.39
CA VAL A 16 42.47 -25.35 6.43
C VAL A 16 43.61 -25.00 7.39
N GLU A 17 43.92 -23.71 7.51
CA GLU A 17 44.98 -23.19 8.39
C GLU A 17 44.41 -22.70 9.72
N SER A 18 43.24 -22.07 9.71
CA SER A 18 42.58 -21.63 10.93
C SER A 18 41.06 -21.73 10.83
N VAL A 19 40.41 -22.01 11.95
CA VAL A 19 38.96 -22.22 12.02
C VAL A 19 38.37 -21.23 13.03
N ALA A 20 37.44 -20.39 12.56
CA ALA A 20 36.60 -19.55 13.39
C ALA A 20 35.12 -19.80 13.03
N PRO A 21 34.15 -19.48 13.92
CA PRO A 21 32.74 -19.76 13.66
C PRO A 21 32.16 -19.10 12.41
N ASN A 22 32.71 -17.95 12.00
CA ASN A 22 32.26 -17.13 10.87
C ASN A 22 33.16 -17.23 9.62
N GLU A 23 34.40 -17.68 9.78
CA GLU A 23 35.38 -17.75 8.70
C GLU A 23 36.41 -18.86 8.90
N PHE A 24 36.83 -19.48 7.81
CA PHE A 24 37.98 -20.39 7.77
C PHE A 24 39.05 -19.80 6.87
N ARG A 25 40.29 -19.83 7.35
CA ARG A 25 41.47 -19.45 6.56
C ARG A 25 42.03 -20.70 5.92
N VAL A 26 42.24 -20.64 4.62
CA VAL A 26 42.71 -21.76 3.81
C VAL A 26 44.01 -21.35 3.13
N LEU A 27 45.03 -22.16 3.37
CA LEU A 27 46.31 -22.11 2.68
C LEU A 27 46.16 -22.83 1.34
N LEU A 28 46.37 -22.12 0.23
CA LEU A 28 46.31 -22.72 -1.09
C LEU A 28 47.60 -23.49 -1.39
N ASP A 29 47.46 -24.67 -2.01
CA ASP A 29 48.62 -25.51 -2.35
C ASP A 29 49.50 -24.81 -3.41
N SER A 30 50.80 -25.11 -3.42
CA SER A 30 51.75 -24.53 -4.39
C SER A 30 51.37 -24.83 -5.83
N ASP A 31 50.79 -26.02 -6.04
CA ASP A 31 50.43 -26.55 -7.35
C ASP A 31 48.99 -26.17 -7.73
N ALA A 32 48.30 -25.41 -6.88
CA ALA A 32 46.94 -24.95 -7.13
C ALA A 32 46.92 -23.96 -8.31
N PRO A 33 46.05 -24.15 -9.31
CA PRO A 33 46.04 -23.34 -10.52
C PRO A 33 45.71 -21.86 -10.23
N GLN A 34 46.16 -20.96 -11.10
CA GLN A 34 45.88 -19.53 -10.95
C GLN A 34 44.52 -19.12 -11.53
N THR A 35 44.05 -19.78 -12.59
CA THR A 35 42.84 -19.39 -13.32
C THR A 35 41.94 -20.58 -13.64
N THR A 36 42.49 -21.60 -14.29
CA THR A 36 41.76 -22.81 -14.68
C THR A 36 42.57 -24.03 -14.25
N ALA A 37 41.94 -24.94 -13.52
CA ALA A 37 42.47 -26.27 -13.26
C ALA A 37 42.37 -27.12 -14.53
N LEU A 38 43.52 -27.40 -15.14
CA LEU A 38 43.67 -28.36 -16.24
C LEU A 38 43.92 -29.78 -15.74
N ASN A 39 44.04 -29.95 -14.43
CA ASN A 39 44.44 -31.21 -13.77
C ASN A 39 43.27 -32.21 -13.63
N ALA A 40 42.05 -31.82 -13.99
CA ALA A 40 40.87 -32.67 -13.97
C ALA A 40 40.46 -33.08 -15.39
N THR A 41 39.80 -34.22 -15.53
CA THR A 41 39.21 -34.74 -16.79
C THR A 41 38.27 -33.75 -17.50
N VAL A 42 37.82 -32.71 -16.81
CA VAL A 42 37.08 -31.56 -17.36
C VAL A 42 37.77 -30.28 -16.88
N PRO A 43 38.08 -29.29 -17.75
CA PRO A 43 38.62 -28.00 -17.33
C PRO A 43 37.67 -27.32 -16.33
N ARG A 44 38.18 -26.94 -15.16
CA ARG A 44 37.38 -26.26 -14.11
C ARG A 44 37.98 -24.92 -13.73
N GLY A 45 37.14 -23.91 -13.53
CA GLY A 45 37.61 -22.63 -12.99
C GLY A 45 38.15 -22.79 -11.57
N PHE A 46 39.29 -22.17 -11.28
CA PHE A 46 39.76 -22.03 -9.90
C PHE A 46 38.76 -21.18 -9.09
N PRO A 47 38.59 -21.38 -7.77
CA PRO A 47 37.64 -20.62 -6.97
C PRO A 47 37.90 -19.12 -7.12
N ARG A 48 36.83 -18.38 -7.41
CA ARG A 48 36.82 -16.91 -7.43
C ARG A 48 36.04 -16.41 -6.23
N LEU A 49 36.09 -15.10 -5.99
CA LEU A 49 35.17 -14.45 -5.06
C LEU A 49 33.72 -14.88 -5.35
N ASN A 50 32.96 -15.20 -4.31
CA ASN A 50 31.60 -15.78 -4.37
C ASN A 50 31.51 -17.21 -4.94
N GLY A 51 32.64 -17.85 -5.23
CA GLY A 51 32.70 -19.27 -5.55
C GLY A 51 32.48 -20.15 -4.32
N TYR A 52 32.23 -21.43 -4.56
CA TYR A 52 32.01 -22.42 -3.50
C TYR A 52 33.20 -23.38 -3.40
N VAL A 53 33.51 -23.78 -2.17
CA VAL A 53 34.44 -24.87 -1.87
C VAL A 53 33.80 -25.85 -0.90
N LEU A 54 34.32 -27.07 -0.88
CA LEU A 54 33.87 -28.14 0.01
C LEU A 54 34.98 -28.53 0.98
N ILE A 55 34.61 -28.72 2.25
CA ILE A 55 35.53 -29.25 3.27
C ILE A 55 34.90 -30.53 3.82
N PRO A 56 35.43 -31.72 3.50
CA PRO A 56 34.87 -32.99 3.97
C PRO A 56 34.78 -33.04 5.50
N ASN A 57 33.71 -33.63 6.01
CA ASN A 57 33.55 -33.96 7.42
C ASN A 57 32.82 -35.31 7.57
N GLU A 58 32.63 -35.77 8.81
CA GLU A 58 32.04 -37.09 9.09
C GLU A 58 30.60 -37.27 8.58
N ILE A 59 29.86 -36.17 8.34
CA ILE A 59 28.45 -36.20 7.93
C ILE A 59 28.30 -35.90 6.42
N GLY A 60 29.38 -35.52 5.73
CA GLY A 60 29.37 -35.14 4.33
C GLY A 60 30.46 -34.12 4.00
N ALA A 61 30.08 -32.94 3.52
CA ALA A 61 31.03 -31.85 3.28
C ALA A 61 30.44 -30.49 3.65
N ILE A 62 31.21 -29.67 4.34
CA ILE A 62 30.87 -28.28 4.62
C ILE A 62 30.95 -27.50 3.31
N VAL A 63 29.87 -26.80 2.97
CA VAL A 63 29.82 -25.84 1.87
C VAL A 63 30.25 -24.49 2.41
N ALA A 64 31.30 -23.93 1.83
CA ALA A 64 31.78 -22.59 2.19
C ALA A 64 31.89 -21.70 0.95
N VAL A 65 31.60 -20.42 1.12
CA VAL A 65 31.69 -19.40 0.06
C VAL A 65 33.01 -18.66 0.20
N VAL A 66 33.72 -18.45 -0.90
CA VAL A 66 34.95 -17.67 -0.93
C VAL A 66 34.64 -16.19 -0.77
N THR A 67 35.09 -15.60 0.33
CA THR A 67 34.89 -14.18 0.67
C THR A 67 36.13 -13.34 0.43
N TRP A 68 37.31 -13.96 0.37
CA TRP A 68 38.55 -13.26 0.07
C TRP A 68 39.59 -14.21 -0.54
N ILE A 69 40.42 -13.70 -1.44
CA ILE A 69 41.60 -14.38 -1.98
C ILE A 69 42.73 -13.34 -2.06
N GLY A 70 43.92 -13.69 -1.62
CA GLY A 70 45.07 -12.81 -1.73
C GLY A 70 46.39 -13.50 -1.42
N ILE A 71 47.46 -12.70 -1.47
CA ILE A 71 48.81 -13.14 -1.15
C ILE A 71 49.23 -12.47 0.15
N GLU A 72 49.66 -13.29 1.12
CA GLU A 72 50.25 -12.82 2.37
C GLU A 72 51.72 -13.23 2.43
N ARG A 73 52.55 -12.38 3.02
CA ARG A 73 53.97 -12.66 3.19
C ARG A 73 54.14 -13.54 4.42
N SER A 74 54.76 -14.70 4.24
CA SER A 74 55.11 -15.61 5.35
C SER A 74 56.63 -15.73 5.47
N HIS A 75 57.09 -16.04 6.68
CA HIS A 75 58.49 -16.41 6.89
C HIS A 75 58.73 -17.79 6.28
N PHE A 76 59.93 -18.01 5.74
CA PHE A 76 60.28 -19.29 5.15
C PHE A 76 60.07 -20.43 6.16
N PRO A 77 59.42 -21.55 5.77
CA PRO A 77 59.26 -22.69 6.67
C PRO A 77 60.65 -23.22 7.01
N LYS A 78 61.04 -23.12 8.28
CA LYS A 78 62.34 -23.62 8.76
C LYS A 78 62.34 -25.14 8.65
N ILE A 79 62.95 -25.67 7.60
CA ILE A 79 63.13 -27.11 7.43
C ILE A 79 64.02 -27.60 8.57
N SER A 80 63.48 -28.47 9.43
CA SER A 80 64.16 -28.94 10.65
C SER A 80 65.44 -29.75 10.40
N THR A 81 65.73 -30.14 9.15
CA THR A 81 66.82 -31.08 8.85
C THR A 81 68.12 -30.45 8.37
N HIS A 82 68.14 -29.20 7.91
CA HIS A 82 69.38 -28.50 7.56
C HIS A 82 69.34 -27.04 8.01
N LYS A 83 70.23 -26.68 8.96
CA LYS A 83 70.51 -25.28 9.28
C LYS A 83 71.40 -24.71 8.20
N ASP A 84 70.82 -24.16 7.15
CA ASP A 84 71.55 -23.42 6.14
C ASP A 84 72.00 -22.08 6.73
N PHE A 85 73.20 -22.07 7.31
CA PHE A 85 73.87 -20.85 7.78
C PHE A 85 74.31 -20.02 6.57
N GLY A 86 73.46 -19.10 6.10
CA GLY A 86 73.87 -18.09 5.11
C GLY A 86 72.80 -17.57 4.15
N LEU A 87 71.59 -18.13 4.13
CA LEU A 87 70.49 -17.59 3.33
C LEU A 87 69.76 -16.47 4.08
N VAL A 88 69.58 -15.33 3.41
CA VAL A 88 68.66 -14.28 3.86
C VAL A 88 67.23 -14.79 3.61
N ASP A 89 66.49 -15.08 4.68
CA ASP A 89 65.08 -15.48 4.62
C ASP A 89 64.21 -14.32 4.13
N LEU A 90 64.12 -14.16 2.81
CA LEU A 90 63.15 -13.25 2.21
C LEU A 90 61.74 -13.82 2.44
N PRO A 91 60.75 -13.00 2.81
CA PRO A 91 59.39 -13.46 3.00
C PRO A 91 58.82 -14.02 1.70
N PHE A 92 58.33 -15.26 1.73
CA PHE A 92 57.74 -15.89 0.56
C PHE A 92 56.25 -15.53 0.43
N PRO A 93 55.79 -15.23 -0.78
CA PRO A 93 54.38 -14.97 -1.03
C PRO A 93 53.60 -16.27 -0.92
N VAL A 94 52.64 -16.30 0.00
CA VAL A 94 51.75 -17.44 0.21
C VAL A 94 50.33 -17.05 -0.19
N ARG A 95 49.71 -17.87 -1.03
CA ARG A 95 48.33 -17.67 -1.46
C ARG A 95 47.39 -18.16 -0.36
N ARG A 96 46.53 -17.28 0.13
CA ARG A 96 45.50 -17.57 1.12
C ARG A 96 44.13 -17.25 0.56
N MET A 97 43.14 -17.99 1.03
CA MET A 97 41.75 -17.63 0.83
C MET A 97 40.99 -17.70 2.15
N VAL A 98 40.00 -16.83 2.30
CA VAL A 98 39.06 -16.85 3.41
C VAL A 98 37.73 -17.34 2.87
N VAL A 99 37.13 -18.29 3.58
CA VAL A 99 35.84 -18.86 3.24
C VAL A 99 34.89 -18.76 4.41
N SER A 100 33.62 -18.46 4.14
CA SER A 100 32.58 -18.41 5.16
C SER A 100 31.67 -19.64 5.05
N PRO A 101 31.42 -20.37 6.15
CA PRO A 101 30.56 -21.55 6.14
C PRO A 101 29.11 -21.18 5.82
N LEU A 102 28.48 -21.93 4.91
CA LEU A 102 27.07 -21.77 4.52
C LEU A 102 26.19 -22.89 5.09
N GLY A 103 26.67 -24.13 5.00
CA GLY A 103 25.88 -25.31 5.35
C GLY A 103 26.67 -26.60 5.19
N THR A 104 25.98 -27.74 5.33
CA THR A 104 26.56 -29.06 5.14
C THR A 104 25.84 -29.79 4.01
N LEU A 105 26.59 -30.17 2.97
CA LEU A 105 26.12 -31.00 1.87
C LEU A 105 26.18 -32.47 2.33
N ARG A 106 25.01 -33.11 2.44
CA ARG A 106 24.88 -34.52 2.79
C ARG A 106 24.65 -35.36 1.54
N HIS A 107 25.07 -36.61 1.59
CA HIS A 107 24.82 -37.60 0.56
C HIS A 107 23.66 -38.50 1.00
N GLU A 108 22.60 -38.56 0.20
CA GLU A 108 21.46 -39.46 0.40
C GLU A 108 21.40 -40.43 -0.80
N ILE A 109 21.08 -41.70 -0.54
CA ILE A 109 20.86 -42.68 -1.60
C ILE A 109 19.43 -42.51 -2.12
N GLN A 110 19.26 -42.40 -3.43
CA GLN A 110 17.94 -42.28 -4.04
C GLN A 110 17.13 -43.57 -3.81
N GLN A 111 15.91 -43.44 -3.27
CA GLN A 111 15.02 -44.58 -2.99
C GLN A 111 14.71 -45.42 -4.23
N ASP A 112 14.59 -44.78 -5.41
CA ASP A 112 14.27 -45.44 -6.68
C ASP A 112 15.47 -46.00 -7.44
N ASN A 113 16.71 -45.61 -7.08
CA ASN A 113 17.91 -46.12 -7.74
C ASN A 113 19.10 -46.14 -6.76
N PRO A 114 19.47 -47.31 -6.22
CA PRO A 114 20.50 -47.42 -5.18
C PRO A 114 21.91 -47.04 -5.66
N ASN A 115 22.14 -46.94 -6.99
CA ASN A 115 23.41 -46.49 -7.55
C ASN A 115 23.49 -44.97 -7.76
N ARG A 116 22.45 -44.21 -7.44
CA ARG A 116 22.44 -42.76 -7.62
C ARG A 116 22.47 -42.03 -6.28
N LEU A 117 23.58 -41.33 -6.04
CA LEU A 117 23.74 -40.42 -4.91
C LEU A 117 23.06 -39.09 -5.21
N ILE A 118 22.20 -38.65 -4.31
CA ILE A 118 21.60 -37.31 -4.31
C ILE A 118 22.35 -36.49 -3.27
N HIS A 119 22.68 -35.25 -3.62
CA HIS A 119 23.26 -34.31 -2.67
C HIS A 119 22.17 -33.39 -2.14
N LYS A 120 22.12 -33.23 -0.82
CA LYS A 120 21.14 -32.36 -0.16
C LYS A 120 21.84 -31.38 0.76
N LEU A 121 21.58 -30.10 0.54
CA LEU A 121 22.14 -29.04 1.37
C LEU A 121 21.31 -28.90 2.67
N SER A 122 21.96 -29.13 3.81
CA SER A 122 21.43 -28.79 5.12
C SER A 122 21.98 -27.42 5.54
N ARG A 123 21.11 -26.55 6.06
CA ARG A 123 21.51 -25.21 6.52
C ARG A 123 22.29 -25.32 7.83
N GLY A 124 23.33 -24.51 7.96
CA GLY A 124 24.19 -24.50 9.14
C GLY A 124 25.26 -25.59 9.13
N VAL A 125 26.25 -25.41 9.99
CA VAL A 125 27.38 -26.31 10.16
C VAL A 125 27.32 -26.86 11.58
N SER A 126 27.08 -28.17 11.70
CA SER A 126 27.04 -28.85 13.00
C SER A 126 28.40 -29.35 13.46
N ILE A 127 29.29 -29.66 12.50
CA ILE A 127 30.66 -30.11 12.75
C ILE A 127 31.59 -29.19 11.97
N PHE A 128 32.37 -28.41 12.69
CA PHE A 128 33.40 -27.53 12.13
C PHE A 128 34.61 -28.35 11.65
N PRO A 129 35.36 -27.87 10.65
CA PRO A 129 36.55 -28.56 10.18
C PRO A 129 37.67 -28.46 11.23
N SER A 130 38.65 -29.35 11.13
CA SER A 130 39.90 -29.29 11.87
C SER A 130 40.97 -28.52 11.08
N VAL A 131 41.97 -28.00 11.79
CA VAL A 131 43.17 -27.45 11.16
C VAL A 131 43.91 -28.58 10.44
N GLY A 132 44.25 -28.38 9.18
CA GLY A 132 44.86 -29.36 8.29
C GLY A 132 43.89 -30.05 7.32
N ASP A 133 42.58 -29.90 7.51
CA ASP A 133 41.58 -30.52 6.64
C ASP A 133 41.72 -30.03 5.19
N LYS A 134 41.46 -30.93 4.23
CA LYS A 134 41.59 -30.63 2.80
C LYS A 134 40.39 -29.85 2.29
N VAL A 135 40.67 -28.87 1.44
CA VAL A 135 39.65 -28.06 0.77
C VAL A 135 39.56 -28.47 -0.69
N LEU A 136 38.34 -28.80 -1.12
CA LEU A 136 38.04 -29.39 -2.42
C LEU A 136 37.21 -28.45 -3.29
N LEU A 137 37.39 -28.58 -4.60
CA LEU A 137 36.48 -28.05 -5.60
C LEU A 137 35.22 -28.90 -5.71
N PRO A 138 34.02 -28.30 -5.64
CA PRO A 138 32.78 -29.03 -5.85
C PRO A 138 32.66 -29.53 -7.30
N THR A 139 31.99 -30.67 -7.48
CA THR A 139 31.59 -31.17 -8.80
C THR A 139 30.40 -30.37 -9.36
N ILE A 140 30.15 -30.48 -10.67
CA ILE A 140 29.00 -29.81 -11.32
C ILE A 140 27.68 -30.23 -10.64
N ASP A 141 27.53 -31.51 -10.32
CA ASP A 141 26.32 -32.03 -9.68
C ASP A 141 26.17 -31.54 -8.23
N GLN A 142 27.29 -31.46 -7.49
CA GLN A 142 27.30 -30.88 -6.15
C GLN A 142 26.96 -29.37 -6.20
N LEU A 143 27.57 -28.62 -7.12
CA LEU A 143 27.29 -27.19 -7.34
C LEU A 143 25.82 -26.92 -7.67
N ARG A 144 25.25 -27.72 -8.59
CA ARG A 144 23.82 -27.66 -8.91
C ARG A 144 22.98 -27.94 -7.67
N SER A 145 23.32 -28.96 -6.90
CA SER A 145 22.58 -29.32 -5.67
C SER A 145 22.65 -28.23 -4.59
N ILE A 146 23.78 -27.53 -4.48
CA ILE A 146 23.96 -26.40 -3.56
C ILE A 146 23.03 -25.24 -3.92
N ILE A 147 22.91 -24.91 -5.21
CA ILE A 147 22.08 -23.78 -5.68
C ILE A 147 20.61 -24.14 -5.81
N GLU A 148 20.30 -25.29 -6.39
CA GLU A 148 18.93 -25.76 -6.64
C GLU A 148 18.27 -26.27 -5.36
N GLY A 149 19.05 -26.48 -4.28
CA GLY A 149 18.54 -26.66 -2.93
C GLY A 149 17.73 -27.94 -2.72
N GLY A 150 17.97 -28.99 -3.51
CA GLY A 150 17.29 -30.28 -3.35
C GLY A 150 15.84 -30.32 -3.82
N GLY A 151 15.43 -29.42 -4.72
CA GLY A 151 14.24 -29.57 -5.55
C GLY A 151 12.91 -29.56 -4.82
N GLU A 152 12.43 -28.37 -4.43
CA GLU A 152 10.98 -28.21 -4.22
C GLU A 152 10.28 -28.09 -5.58
N ALA A 153 9.26 -28.93 -5.79
CA ALA A 153 8.46 -28.99 -7.01
C ALA A 153 7.67 -27.70 -7.34
N ASN A 154 7.73 -26.68 -6.46
CA ASN A 154 6.94 -25.44 -6.52
C ASN A 154 7.78 -24.15 -6.49
N GLY A 155 9.11 -24.23 -6.60
CA GLY A 155 9.97 -23.03 -6.64
C GLY A 155 9.75 -22.19 -7.91
N VAL A 156 9.69 -20.87 -7.75
CA VAL A 156 9.67 -19.91 -8.87
C VAL A 156 11.08 -19.76 -9.41
N LYS A 157 11.31 -20.18 -10.66
CA LYS A 157 12.60 -19.97 -11.33
C LYS A 157 12.76 -18.47 -11.66
N ILE A 158 13.79 -17.84 -11.10
CA ILE A 158 14.11 -16.42 -11.34
C ILE A 158 15.26 -16.23 -12.33
N GLY A 159 16.03 -17.27 -12.60
CA GLY A 159 17.15 -17.17 -13.52
C GLY A 159 18.00 -18.43 -13.59
N THR A 160 19.14 -18.29 -14.26
CA THR A 160 20.18 -19.31 -14.37
C THR A 160 21.51 -18.68 -14.01
N SER A 161 22.27 -19.34 -13.14
CA SER A 161 23.58 -18.84 -12.74
C SER A 161 24.65 -19.34 -13.72
N SER A 162 25.08 -18.48 -14.63
CA SER A 162 26.18 -18.79 -15.57
C SER A 162 27.51 -19.04 -14.86
N SER A 163 27.68 -18.47 -13.66
CA SER A 163 28.88 -18.66 -12.84
C SER A 163 28.93 -20.04 -12.17
N VAL A 164 27.82 -20.79 -12.16
CA VAL A 164 27.72 -22.07 -11.46
C VAL A 164 27.02 -23.10 -12.34
N ALA A 165 27.69 -23.46 -13.44
CA ALA A 165 27.29 -24.54 -14.35
C ALA A 165 25.83 -24.48 -14.85
N ASP A 166 25.36 -23.25 -15.12
CA ASP A 166 24.00 -22.92 -15.55
C ASP A 166 22.90 -23.45 -14.62
N ALA A 167 23.20 -23.57 -13.32
CA ALA A 167 22.26 -24.02 -12.32
C ALA A 167 21.01 -23.14 -12.29
N LYS A 168 19.84 -23.77 -12.15
CA LYS A 168 18.56 -23.06 -12.11
C LYS A 168 18.39 -22.41 -10.74
N VAL A 169 18.33 -21.09 -10.72
CA VAL A 169 18.05 -20.37 -9.47
C VAL A 169 16.54 -20.30 -9.32
N SER A 170 16.04 -20.95 -8.27
CA SER A 170 14.63 -20.92 -7.91
C SER A 170 14.45 -20.45 -6.48
N VAL A 171 13.29 -19.86 -6.22
CA VAL A 171 12.95 -19.23 -4.95
C VAL A 171 11.55 -19.64 -4.56
N ASP A 172 11.35 -19.85 -3.28
CA ASP A 172 10.06 -20.21 -2.72
C ASP A 172 9.15 -18.96 -2.70
N PRO A 173 7.99 -18.97 -3.42
CA PRO A 173 7.09 -17.83 -3.45
C PRO A 173 6.55 -17.48 -2.06
N ASP A 174 6.34 -18.46 -1.18
CA ASP A 174 5.85 -18.21 0.19
C ASP A 174 6.91 -17.46 1.00
N LYS A 175 8.20 -17.73 0.77
CA LYS A 175 9.30 -17.00 1.41
C LYS A 175 9.47 -15.58 0.84
N ILE A 176 9.17 -15.36 -0.44
CA ILE A 176 9.27 -14.04 -1.07
C ILE A 176 8.11 -13.13 -0.69
N PHE A 177 6.88 -13.64 -0.74
CA PHE A 177 5.67 -12.82 -0.53
C PHE A 177 5.14 -12.90 0.90
N GLY A 178 5.46 -13.96 1.65
CA GLY A 178 5.18 -14.05 3.08
C GLY A 178 6.14 -13.23 3.94
N ARG A 179 7.20 -12.67 3.34
CA ARG A 179 8.17 -11.77 4.00
C ARG A 179 8.32 -10.50 3.16
N HIS A 180 8.80 -9.42 3.76
CA HIS A 180 9.14 -8.24 2.96
C HIS A 180 10.39 -8.50 2.11
N LEU A 181 10.33 -8.17 0.83
CA LEU A 181 11.44 -8.27 -0.12
C LEU A 181 11.96 -6.88 -0.46
N ALA A 182 13.29 -6.72 -0.46
CA ALA A 182 13.96 -5.53 -0.98
C ALA A 182 14.82 -5.91 -2.21
N VAL A 183 14.57 -5.26 -3.35
CA VAL A 183 15.39 -5.39 -4.57
C VAL A 183 16.27 -4.15 -4.69
N LEU A 184 17.57 -4.32 -4.45
CA LEU A 184 18.55 -3.23 -4.37
C LEU A 184 19.54 -3.29 -5.54
N GLY A 185 19.94 -2.14 -6.05
CA GLY A 185 20.93 -2.03 -7.11
C GLY A 185 21.07 -0.62 -7.67
N ASN A 186 22.17 -0.35 -8.36
CA ASN A 186 22.41 0.96 -8.98
C ASN A 186 21.48 1.18 -10.19
N THR A 187 21.40 2.41 -10.68
CA THR A 187 20.67 2.71 -11.93
C THR A 187 21.26 1.88 -13.07
N GLY A 188 20.39 1.26 -13.89
CA GLY A 188 20.81 0.35 -14.96
C GLY A 188 21.15 -1.08 -14.53
N SER A 189 21.14 -1.42 -13.24
CA SER A 189 21.46 -2.78 -12.76
C SER A 189 20.31 -3.80 -12.92
N GLY A 190 19.20 -3.41 -13.55
CA GLY A 190 18.05 -4.28 -13.78
C GLY A 190 17.07 -4.42 -12.61
N LYS A 191 16.99 -3.45 -11.69
CA LYS A 191 16.01 -3.46 -10.58
C LYS A 191 14.56 -3.69 -11.05
N SER A 192 14.08 -2.84 -11.94
CA SER A 192 12.69 -2.86 -12.40
C SER A 192 12.39 -4.09 -13.26
N CYS A 193 13.36 -4.53 -14.06
CA CYS A 193 13.33 -5.80 -14.77
C CYS A 193 13.20 -6.99 -13.80
N THR A 194 13.93 -6.97 -12.69
CA THR A 194 13.86 -8.01 -11.66
C THR A 194 12.49 -8.03 -10.97
N VAL A 195 11.93 -6.86 -10.62
CA VAL A 195 10.60 -6.76 -10.01
C VAL A 195 9.52 -7.26 -10.98
N ALA A 196 9.54 -6.80 -12.23
CA ALA A 196 8.60 -7.25 -13.26
C ALA A 196 8.73 -8.76 -13.51
N GLY A 197 9.95 -9.26 -13.62
CA GLY A 197 10.26 -10.68 -13.75
C GLY A 197 9.68 -11.50 -12.60
N LEU A 198 9.93 -11.09 -11.35
CA LEU A 198 9.40 -11.79 -10.17
C LEU A 198 7.88 -11.94 -10.21
N ILE A 199 7.16 -10.88 -10.60
CA ILE A 199 5.69 -10.92 -10.75
C ILE A 199 5.30 -11.89 -11.87
N HIS A 200 5.90 -11.76 -13.06
CA HIS A 200 5.61 -12.62 -14.22
C HIS A 200 5.89 -14.09 -13.94
N TRP A 201 7.09 -14.41 -13.46
CA TRP A 201 7.51 -15.78 -13.17
C TRP A 201 6.61 -16.40 -12.09
N THR A 202 6.23 -15.63 -11.07
CA THR A 202 5.32 -16.14 -10.01
C THR A 202 3.93 -16.42 -10.57
N LEU A 203 3.34 -15.50 -11.34
CA LEU A 203 2.02 -15.70 -11.97
C LEU A 203 2.03 -16.91 -12.91
N GLU A 204 3.07 -17.06 -13.72
CA GLU A 204 3.23 -18.19 -14.63
C GLU A 204 3.34 -19.52 -13.88
N GLN A 205 4.16 -19.59 -12.81
CA GLN A 205 4.28 -20.79 -12.00
C GLN A 205 2.99 -21.11 -11.23
N ALA A 206 2.29 -20.10 -10.71
CA ALA A 206 1.01 -20.29 -10.05
C ALA A 206 -0.05 -20.84 -11.02
N GLN A 207 -0.08 -20.35 -12.26
CA GLN A 207 -0.98 -20.89 -13.29
C GLN A 207 -0.61 -22.33 -13.65
N LYS A 208 0.68 -22.65 -13.83
CA LYS A 208 1.15 -24.03 -14.07
C LYS A 208 0.75 -24.97 -12.93
N ALA A 209 0.90 -24.55 -11.67
CA ALA A 209 0.51 -25.33 -10.50
C ALA A 209 -1.00 -25.58 -10.46
N ARG A 210 -1.83 -24.57 -10.77
CA ARG A 210 -3.29 -24.73 -10.89
C ARG A 210 -3.69 -25.70 -12.00
N ASN A 211 -3.06 -25.59 -13.17
CA ASN A 211 -3.33 -26.47 -14.31
C ASN A 211 -3.01 -27.93 -13.96
N LYS A 212 -1.90 -28.19 -13.27
CA LYS A 212 -1.56 -29.54 -12.76
C LYS A 212 -2.59 -30.07 -11.78
N GLN A 213 -3.19 -29.20 -10.96
CA GLN A 213 -4.27 -29.54 -10.03
C GLN A 213 -5.66 -29.53 -10.68
N GLN A 214 -5.76 -29.40 -12.00
CA GLN A 214 -7.02 -29.33 -12.75
C GLN A 214 -7.99 -28.24 -12.25
N ARG A 215 -7.46 -27.17 -11.65
CA ARG A 215 -8.27 -26.03 -11.19
C ARG A 215 -8.53 -25.07 -12.34
N GLN A 216 -9.80 -24.83 -12.63
CA GLN A 216 -10.22 -23.87 -13.65
C GLN A 216 -10.13 -22.41 -13.15
N GLY A 217 -10.13 -21.47 -14.09
CA GLY A 217 -10.11 -20.02 -13.82
C GLY A 217 -8.73 -19.43 -13.53
N PRO A 218 -8.64 -18.08 -13.49
CA PRO A 218 -7.37 -17.35 -13.35
C PRO A 218 -6.75 -17.51 -11.96
N VAL A 219 -5.45 -17.23 -11.87
CA VAL A 219 -4.75 -17.10 -10.59
C VAL A 219 -5.36 -15.92 -9.81
N ASN A 220 -5.80 -16.16 -8.58
CA ASN A 220 -6.26 -15.11 -7.67
C ASN A 220 -5.05 -14.42 -6.99
N ALA A 221 -4.30 -13.65 -7.77
CA ALA A 221 -3.19 -12.84 -7.29
C ALA A 221 -3.47 -11.36 -7.52
N ARG A 222 -3.05 -10.51 -6.58
CA ARG A 222 -3.21 -9.05 -6.67
C ARG A 222 -1.89 -8.37 -6.40
N PHE A 223 -1.39 -7.65 -7.40
CA PHE A 223 -0.22 -6.80 -7.28
C PHE A 223 -0.65 -5.36 -7.46
N ILE A 224 -0.20 -4.49 -6.55
CA ILE A 224 -0.35 -3.04 -6.66
C ILE A 224 1.05 -2.48 -6.84
N VAL A 225 1.31 -1.87 -8.00
CA VAL A 225 2.59 -1.26 -8.33
C VAL A 225 2.41 0.25 -8.29
N LEU A 226 3.14 0.92 -7.40
CA LEU A 226 3.23 2.36 -7.38
C LEU A 226 4.42 2.75 -8.26
N ASP A 227 4.14 3.31 -9.43
CA ASP A 227 5.12 3.55 -10.48
C ASP A 227 5.32 5.05 -10.75
N PRO A 228 6.12 5.75 -9.93
CA PRO A 228 6.34 7.18 -10.11
C PRO A 228 7.12 7.53 -11.39
N ASN A 229 7.82 6.55 -12.00
CA ASN A 229 8.65 6.77 -13.19
C ASN A 229 7.99 6.26 -14.49
N GLY A 230 6.84 5.59 -14.40
CA GLY A 230 6.14 5.02 -15.55
C GLY A 230 6.83 3.81 -16.21
N GLU A 231 7.75 3.14 -15.51
CA GLU A 231 8.56 2.04 -16.06
C GLU A 231 7.76 0.73 -16.28
N TYR A 232 6.63 0.55 -15.59
CA TYR A 232 5.83 -0.67 -15.62
C TYR A 232 4.57 -0.56 -16.47
N ARG A 233 4.27 0.60 -17.07
CA ARG A 233 3.04 0.87 -17.82
C ARG A 233 2.71 -0.19 -18.88
N THR A 234 3.73 -0.67 -19.59
CA THR A 234 3.59 -1.68 -20.65
C THR A 234 3.96 -3.09 -20.19
N ALA A 235 4.57 -3.24 -19.01
CA ALA A 235 5.17 -4.49 -18.56
C ALA A 235 4.15 -5.61 -18.31
N PHE A 236 2.88 -5.27 -18.07
CA PHE A 236 1.83 -6.21 -17.66
C PHE A 236 0.56 -6.20 -18.55
N GLN A 237 0.65 -5.65 -19.76
CA GLN A 237 -0.52 -5.54 -20.67
C GLN A 237 -1.15 -6.90 -20.98
N ASN A 238 -0.31 -7.93 -21.20
CA ASN A 238 -0.76 -9.28 -21.54
C ASN A 238 -1.39 -10.04 -20.35
N GLN A 239 -1.35 -9.48 -19.15
CA GLN A 239 -1.87 -10.07 -17.92
C GLN A 239 -3.17 -9.39 -17.45
N GLY A 240 -3.76 -8.52 -18.28
CA GLY A 240 -4.99 -7.80 -17.95
C GLY A 240 -4.80 -6.77 -16.83
N ALA A 241 -3.58 -6.20 -16.71
CA ALA A 241 -3.30 -5.19 -15.70
C ALA A 241 -4.16 -3.94 -15.91
N ARG A 242 -4.72 -3.44 -14.81
CA ARG A 242 -5.46 -2.17 -14.80
C ARG A 242 -4.47 -1.05 -14.55
N VAL A 243 -4.34 -0.14 -15.51
CA VAL A 243 -3.46 1.02 -15.40
C VAL A 243 -4.28 2.21 -14.93
N TYR A 244 -3.85 2.83 -13.84
CA TYR A 244 -4.46 4.04 -13.29
C TYR A 244 -3.45 5.18 -13.31
N CYS A 245 -3.86 6.36 -13.77
CA CYS A 245 -3.02 7.55 -13.86
C CYS A 245 -3.58 8.70 -13.03
N VAL A 246 -2.70 9.49 -12.42
CA VAL A 246 -3.07 10.75 -11.77
C VAL A 246 -3.36 11.77 -12.88
N SER A 247 -4.53 12.42 -12.84
CA SER A 247 -4.99 13.29 -13.92
C SER A 247 -3.98 14.41 -14.22
N GLY A 248 -3.53 14.49 -15.48
CA GLY A 248 -2.53 15.44 -15.95
C GLY A 248 -1.59 14.88 -17.02
N GLU A 249 -1.51 13.55 -17.13
CA GLU A 249 -0.65 12.84 -18.10
C GLU A 249 -1.46 11.98 -19.09
N ILE A 250 -2.74 12.31 -19.26
CA ILE A 250 -3.56 11.69 -20.30
C ILE A 250 -3.42 12.56 -21.56
N GLU A 251 -2.24 12.51 -22.18
CA GLU A 251 -2.10 12.96 -23.57
C GLU A 251 -2.75 11.93 -24.51
N GLU A 252 -3.14 12.36 -25.71
CA GLU A 252 -3.87 11.62 -26.76
C GLU A 252 -3.26 10.27 -27.20
N ALA A 253 -2.13 9.84 -26.61
CA ALA A 253 -1.47 8.55 -26.82
C ALA A 253 -2.07 7.39 -25.99
N ASP A 254 -3.36 7.42 -25.70
CA ASP A 254 -4.06 6.53 -24.77
C ASP A 254 -4.47 5.17 -25.38
N ALA A 255 -3.60 4.60 -26.22
CA ALA A 255 -3.82 3.31 -26.90
C ALA A 255 -3.87 2.09 -25.95
N ILE A 256 -3.67 2.28 -24.64
CA ILE A 256 -3.54 1.20 -23.63
C ILE A 256 -4.77 1.15 -22.69
N GLY A 257 -5.73 2.07 -22.82
CA GLY A 257 -6.94 2.06 -21.98
C GLY A 257 -6.68 2.40 -20.51
N ALA A 258 -5.75 3.33 -20.25
CA ALA A 258 -5.48 3.82 -18.90
C ALA A 258 -6.72 4.54 -18.32
N LYS A 259 -6.95 4.38 -17.02
CA LYS A 259 -8.10 4.99 -16.32
C LYS A 259 -7.61 6.09 -15.38
N PRO A 260 -8.41 7.14 -15.13
CA PRO A 260 -8.09 8.08 -14.06
C PRO A 260 -8.07 7.35 -12.71
N LEU A 261 -7.05 7.60 -11.90
CA LEU A 261 -7.01 7.16 -10.51
C LEU A 261 -8.05 7.95 -9.72
N GLN A 262 -9.03 7.26 -9.15
CA GLN A 262 -10.09 7.86 -8.35
C GLN A 262 -10.07 7.24 -6.95
N VAL A 263 -9.94 8.07 -5.92
CA VAL A 263 -9.99 7.70 -4.51
C VAL A 263 -10.90 8.72 -3.81
N PRO A 264 -12.23 8.57 -3.91
CA PRO A 264 -13.17 9.57 -3.42
C PRO A 264 -13.03 9.83 -1.93
N ALA A 265 -13.07 11.10 -1.53
CA ALA A 265 -12.79 11.50 -0.16
C ALA A 265 -13.86 11.03 0.85
N TRP A 266 -15.06 10.74 0.38
CA TRP A 266 -16.10 10.13 1.22
C TRP A 266 -15.75 8.71 1.69
N LEU A 267 -14.89 8.00 0.96
CA LEU A 267 -14.39 6.66 1.31
C LEU A 267 -13.34 6.70 2.43
N TRP A 268 -12.71 7.87 2.62
CA TRP A 268 -11.58 8.00 3.54
C TRP A 268 -12.01 7.86 5.01
N ASN A 269 -11.12 7.28 5.78
CA ASN A 269 -11.23 7.17 7.23
C ASN A 269 -10.77 8.47 7.93
N ALA A 270 -10.96 8.52 9.25
CA ALA A 270 -10.60 9.66 10.10
C ALA A 270 -9.11 10.03 10.03
N GLN A 271 -8.21 9.02 9.92
CA GLN A 271 -6.77 9.25 9.86
C GLN A 271 -6.38 9.87 8.51
N GLU A 272 -6.95 9.37 7.42
CA GLU A 272 -6.73 9.90 6.07
C GLU A 272 -7.22 11.34 5.95
N TRP A 273 -8.44 11.64 6.42
CA TRP A 273 -8.94 13.02 6.49
C TRP A 273 -8.04 13.91 7.35
N THR A 274 -7.59 13.44 8.51
CA THR A 274 -6.71 14.22 9.39
C THR A 274 -5.36 14.50 8.73
N ALA A 275 -4.78 13.51 8.03
CA ALA A 275 -3.50 13.64 7.35
C ALA A 275 -3.61 14.55 6.11
N PHE A 276 -4.61 14.33 5.27
CA PHE A 276 -4.87 15.11 4.07
C PHE A 276 -5.11 16.59 4.38
N THR A 277 -5.94 16.85 5.40
CA THR A 277 -6.24 18.21 5.83
C THR A 277 -5.20 18.79 6.75
N GLY A 278 -4.24 18.01 7.28
CA GLY A 278 -3.28 18.44 8.30
C GLY A 278 -3.93 19.01 9.56
N ALA A 279 -5.05 18.43 10.00
CA ALA A 279 -5.79 18.87 11.18
C ALA A 279 -5.04 18.54 12.49
N LYS A 280 -4.81 19.54 13.34
CA LYS A 280 -4.08 19.36 14.60
C LYS A 280 -4.93 18.65 15.65
N PRO A 281 -4.32 17.86 16.57
CA PRO A 281 -5.04 17.09 17.60
C PRO A 281 -5.87 17.92 18.60
N GLY A 282 -5.65 19.23 18.69
CA GLY A 282 -6.39 20.13 19.59
C GLY A 282 -7.83 20.35 19.15
N VAL A 283 -8.20 21.58 18.80
CA VAL A 283 -9.60 21.92 18.43
C VAL A 283 -9.98 21.40 17.04
N GLN A 284 -9.04 21.37 16.10
CA GLN A 284 -9.30 21.08 14.69
C GLN A 284 -9.76 19.64 14.43
N ARG A 285 -9.06 18.64 14.99
CA ARG A 285 -9.35 17.23 14.72
C ARG A 285 -10.72 16.78 15.28
N PRO A 286 -11.10 17.06 16.54
CA PRO A 286 -12.41 16.72 17.06
C PRO A 286 -13.55 17.32 16.24
N LEU A 287 -13.45 18.61 15.87
CA LEU A 287 -14.44 19.28 15.03
C LEU A 287 -14.52 18.69 13.62
N LEU A 288 -13.38 18.35 13.01
CA LEU A 288 -13.35 17.65 11.72
C LEU A 288 -14.09 16.31 11.79
N LEU A 289 -13.83 15.51 12.82
CA LEU A 289 -14.48 14.21 12.98
C LEU A 289 -15.96 14.34 13.33
N GLN A 290 -16.36 15.39 14.05
CA GLN A 290 -17.76 15.71 14.27
C GLN A 290 -18.46 16.11 12.97
N ALA A 291 -17.87 17.03 12.19
CA ALA A 291 -18.38 17.43 10.89
C ALA A 291 -18.57 16.23 9.95
N LEU A 292 -17.56 15.36 9.85
CA LEU A 292 -17.64 14.16 9.01
C LEU A 292 -18.73 13.19 9.48
N ARG A 293 -18.89 12.99 10.79
CA ARG A 293 -19.97 12.14 11.32
C ARG A 293 -21.33 12.71 11.00
N GLU A 294 -21.54 14.00 11.23
CA GLU A 294 -22.83 14.66 11.03
C GLU A 294 -23.20 14.76 9.56
N LEU A 295 -22.24 15.06 8.66
CA LEU A 295 -22.48 15.04 7.21
C LEU A 295 -22.79 13.64 6.69
N LYS A 296 -22.05 12.62 7.15
CA LYS A 296 -22.33 11.22 6.77
C LYS A 296 -23.67 10.74 7.32
N ALA A 297 -23.99 11.09 8.57
CA ALA A 297 -25.28 10.75 9.17
C ALA A 297 -26.43 11.50 8.45
N GLY A 298 -26.21 12.75 8.07
CA GLY A 298 -27.11 13.54 7.24
C GLY A 298 -27.36 12.88 5.89
N ALA A 299 -26.32 12.38 5.21
CA ALA A 299 -26.47 11.67 3.94
C ALA A 299 -27.23 10.33 4.06
N VAL A 300 -27.08 9.61 5.18
CA VAL A 300 -27.91 8.43 5.48
C VAL A 300 -29.35 8.84 5.75
N ALA A 301 -29.56 9.94 6.47
CA ALA A 301 -30.88 10.44 6.86
C ALA A 301 -31.62 11.12 5.68
N GLU A 302 -30.91 11.68 4.69
CA GLU A 302 -31.44 12.19 3.42
C GLU A 302 -32.13 11.10 2.58
N SER A 303 -32.04 9.83 2.98
CA SER A 303 -32.85 8.74 2.42
C SER A 303 -34.34 8.75 2.85
N SER A 304 -34.76 9.65 3.75
CA SER A 304 -36.18 9.95 4.00
C SER A 304 -36.51 11.43 3.71
N ASN A 305 -37.54 11.68 2.90
CA ASN A 305 -38.03 13.04 2.57
C ASN A 305 -38.29 13.91 3.82
N GLU A 306 -38.65 13.25 4.93
CA GLU A 306 -38.96 13.86 6.22
C GLU A 306 -37.78 14.62 6.85
N VAL A 307 -36.55 14.10 6.72
CA VAL A 307 -35.36 14.72 7.31
C VAL A 307 -34.93 15.97 6.53
N SER A 308 -34.98 15.92 5.20
CA SER A 308 -34.69 17.07 4.33
C SER A 308 -35.64 18.24 4.60
N ILE A 309 -36.93 17.93 4.77
CA ILE A 309 -37.96 18.91 5.12
C ILE A 309 -37.70 19.46 6.52
N ARG A 310 -37.40 18.60 7.51
CA ARG A 310 -37.03 19.03 8.86
C ARG A 310 -35.84 19.99 8.87
N ARG A 311 -34.76 19.71 8.13
CA ARG A 311 -33.56 20.58 8.07
C ARG A 311 -33.93 21.97 7.55
N LEU A 312 -34.70 22.03 6.47
CA LEU A 312 -35.10 23.29 5.87
C LEU A 312 -36.04 24.10 6.78
N LEU A 313 -36.99 23.43 7.43
CA LEU A 313 -37.88 24.06 8.41
C LEU A 313 -37.11 24.58 9.64
N THR A 314 -36.08 23.84 10.08
CA THR A 314 -35.18 24.28 11.16
C THR A 314 -34.44 25.55 10.75
N PHE A 315 -33.93 25.60 9.52
CA PHE A 315 -33.26 26.79 8.97
C PHE A 315 -34.22 28.00 8.94
N PHE A 316 -35.45 27.83 8.45
CA PHE A 316 -36.44 28.90 8.44
C PHE A 316 -36.81 29.38 9.84
N HIS A 317 -36.97 28.45 10.79
CA HIS A 317 -37.26 28.79 12.17
C HIS A 317 -36.13 29.60 12.81
N GLN A 318 -34.87 29.20 12.65
CA GLN A 318 -33.72 29.94 13.16
C GLN A 318 -33.59 31.34 12.53
N LYS A 319 -33.85 31.46 11.21
CA LYS A 319 -33.89 32.77 10.54
C LYS A 319 -35.00 33.65 11.08
N LEU A 320 -36.18 33.08 11.35
CA LEU A 320 -37.30 33.81 11.93
C LEU A 320 -36.97 34.30 13.36
N LEU A 321 -36.34 33.47 14.19
CA LEU A 321 -35.89 33.88 15.53
C LEU A 321 -34.89 35.04 15.46
N ALA A 322 -33.90 34.97 14.56
CA ALA A 322 -32.93 36.05 14.37
C ALA A 322 -33.59 37.38 13.93
N ILE A 323 -34.65 37.29 13.10
CA ILE A 323 -35.47 38.45 12.72
C ILE A 323 -36.22 39.01 13.93
N ILE A 324 -36.86 38.16 14.74
CA ILE A 324 -37.62 38.59 15.93
C ILE A 324 -36.72 39.31 16.94
N GLU A 325 -35.47 38.85 17.11
CA GLU A 325 -34.50 39.46 18.01
C GLU A 325 -33.97 40.83 17.49
N THR A 326 -34.11 41.11 16.20
CA THR A 326 -33.54 42.29 15.55
C THR A 326 -34.62 43.20 14.93
N PRO A 327 -35.14 44.22 15.66
CA PRO A 327 -36.23 45.07 15.20
C PRO A 327 -36.03 45.74 13.82
N SER A 328 -34.80 46.12 13.48
CA SER A 328 -34.50 46.72 12.17
C SER A 328 -34.79 45.78 10.99
N GLN A 329 -34.83 44.46 11.21
CA GLN A 329 -35.15 43.48 10.16
C GLN A 329 -36.65 43.42 9.81
N TYR A 330 -37.54 43.92 10.68
CA TYR A 330 -38.98 43.87 10.42
C TYR A 330 -39.71 45.20 10.57
N VAL A 331 -39.00 46.27 10.95
CA VAL A 331 -39.54 47.65 11.02
C VAL A 331 -38.95 48.57 9.95
N GLU A 332 -37.68 48.40 9.59
CA GLU A 332 -36.95 49.34 8.73
C GLU A 332 -36.63 48.77 7.34
N PHE A 333 -36.48 49.65 6.36
CA PHE A 333 -35.97 49.28 5.04
C PHE A 333 -34.43 49.18 5.07
N PRO A 334 -33.80 48.14 4.49
CA PRO A 334 -34.35 47.10 3.61
C PRO A 334 -34.86 45.84 4.32
N GLY A 335 -34.75 45.76 5.65
CA GLY A 335 -35.12 44.59 6.44
C GLY A 335 -36.54 44.08 6.15
N VAL A 336 -37.52 44.98 6.15
CA VAL A 336 -38.94 44.67 5.87
C VAL A 336 -39.11 43.97 4.52
N ARG A 337 -38.34 44.36 3.49
CA ARG A 337 -38.40 43.70 2.18
C ARG A 337 -37.83 42.27 2.24
N ASN A 338 -36.69 42.09 2.90
CA ASN A 338 -36.03 40.79 3.03
C ASN A 338 -36.88 39.80 3.84
N THR A 339 -37.48 40.29 4.93
CA THR A 339 -38.41 39.52 5.76
C THR A 339 -39.67 39.14 4.97
N GLY A 340 -40.24 40.07 4.19
CA GLY A 340 -41.39 39.77 3.33
C GLY A 340 -41.10 38.68 2.28
N GLN A 341 -39.95 38.75 1.62
CA GLN A 341 -39.52 37.73 0.66
C GLN A 341 -39.26 36.37 1.32
N LEU A 342 -38.66 36.36 2.52
CA LEU A 342 -38.46 35.12 3.27
C LEU A 342 -39.79 34.47 3.64
N LEU A 343 -40.77 35.26 4.10
CA LEU A 343 -42.11 34.75 4.45
C LEU A 343 -42.85 34.24 3.20
N GLU A 344 -42.71 34.87 2.05
CA GLU A 344 -43.24 34.34 0.78
C GLU A 344 -42.64 32.98 0.42
N ASN A 345 -41.32 32.85 0.55
CA ASN A 345 -40.64 31.57 0.32
C ASN A 345 -41.13 30.51 1.31
N ILE A 346 -41.23 30.84 2.59
CA ILE A 346 -41.76 29.93 3.63
C ILE A 346 -43.16 29.45 3.27
N ALA A 347 -44.07 30.36 2.88
CA ALA A 347 -45.44 30.01 2.54
C ALA A 347 -45.51 29.06 1.33
N GLN A 348 -44.74 29.34 0.28
CA GLN A 348 -44.69 28.50 -0.91
C GLN A 348 -44.11 27.13 -0.60
N THR A 349 -42.95 27.08 0.07
CA THR A 349 -42.27 25.84 0.41
C THR A 349 -43.08 24.95 1.34
N CYS A 350 -43.76 25.52 2.35
CA CYS A 350 -44.63 24.74 3.24
C CYS A 350 -45.85 24.19 2.50
N THR A 351 -46.41 24.92 1.52
CA THR A 351 -47.52 24.43 0.68
C THR A 351 -47.07 23.24 -0.17
N ASP A 352 -45.89 23.33 -0.79
CA ASP A 352 -45.38 22.29 -1.66
C ASP A 352 -45.07 20.99 -0.89
N TYR A 353 -44.54 21.11 0.34
CA TYR A 353 -44.26 19.95 1.18
C TYR A 353 -45.48 19.38 1.90
N ALA A 354 -46.53 20.18 2.16
CA ALA A 354 -47.76 19.68 2.75
C ALA A 354 -48.40 18.56 1.92
N LEU A 355 -48.25 18.61 0.58
CA LEU A 355 -48.76 17.60 -0.35
C LEU A 355 -47.95 16.29 -0.36
N GLN A 356 -46.76 16.29 0.22
CA GLN A 356 -45.80 15.17 0.15
C GLN A 356 -45.66 14.41 1.47
N MET A 357 -46.28 14.90 2.55
CA MET A 357 -46.15 14.38 3.92
C MET A 357 -47.41 13.62 4.37
N GLU A 358 -47.29 12.88 5.47
CA GLU A 358 -48.42 12.24 6.13
C GLU A 358 -49.44 13.27 6.64
N LEU A 359 -50.70 12.84 6.80
CA LEU A 359 -51.85 13.73 7.00
C LEU A 359 -51.66 14.73 8.15
N GLU A 360 -51.15 14.28 9.30
CA GLU A 360 -50.96 15.13 10.49
C GLU A 360 -49.89 16.23 10.29
N VAL A 361 -48.75 15.87 9.69
CA VAL A 361 -47.65 16.82 9.40
C VAL A 361 -48.03 17.74 8.23
N GLY A 362 -48.72 17.21 7.23
CA GLY A 362 -49.23 17.96 6.08
C GLY A 362 -50.23 19.04 6.48
N GLU A 363 -51.18 18.74 7.38
CA GLU A 363 -52.13 19.73 7.90
C GLU A 363 -51.43 20.87 8.64
N LYS A 364 -50.41 20.56 9.46
CA LYS A 364 -49.60 21.55 10.17
C LYS A 364 -48.78 22.44 9.24
N LEU A 365 -48.17 21.87 8.20
CA LEU A 365 -47.46 22.62 7.16
C LEU A 365 -48.42 23.54 6.40
N GLN A 366 -49.63 23.06 6.09
CA GLN A 366 -50.67 23.87 5.44
C GLN A 366 -51.15 25.03 6.34
N ASN A 367 -51.23 24.81 7.65
CA ASN A 367 -51.54 25.85 8.62
C ASN A 367 -50.44 26.91 8.69
N ILE A 368 -49.16 26.52 8.73
CA ILE A 368 -48.03 27.46 8.68
C ILE A 368 -48.03 28.23 7.36
N ALA A 369 -48.25 27.57 6.23
CA ALA A 369 -48.31 28.20 4.92
C ALA A 369 -49.42 29.26 4.85
N SER A 370 -50.63 28.92 5.29
CA SER A 370 -51.79 29.83 5.25
C SER A 370 -51.61 31.03 6.19
N LEU A 371 -51.11 30.80 7.41
CA LEU A 371 -50.81 31.87 8.35
C LEU A 371 -49.73 32.81 7.82
N THR A 372 -48.65 32.25 7.26
CA THR A 372 -47.55 33.03 6.67
C THR A 372 -48.04 33.87 5.49
N ALA A 373 -48.82 33.26 4.59
CA ALA A 373 -49.41 33.95 3.45
C ALA A 373 -50.35 35.09 3.88
N GLU A 374 -51.09 34.91 4.98
CA GLU A 374 -51.95 35.97 5.53
C GLU A 374 -51.14 37.15 6.08
N VAL A 375 -50.05 36.88 6.84
CA VAL A 375 -49.14 37.91 7.34
C VAL A 375 -48.52 38.70 6.20
N VAL A 376 -48.05 38.02 5.15
CA VAL A 376 -47.55 38.64 3.92
C VAL A 376 -48.63 39.51 3.25
N ARG A 377 -49.83 38.96 3.05
CA ARG A 377 -50.95 39.65 2.38
C ARG A 377 -51.38 40.93 3.10
N ARG A 378 -51.40 40.93 4.44
CA ARG A 378 -51.76 42.14 5.23
C ARG A 378 -50.74 43.26 5.08
N ARG A 379 -49.49 42.94 4.71
CA ARG A 379 -48.37 43.90 4.68
C ARG A 379 -47.93 44.28 3.27
N LYS A 380 -48.29 43.51 2.26
CA LYS A 380 -47.92 43.74 0.86
C LYS A 380 -48.95 44.63 0.15
N ASP A 381 -48.50 45.79 -0.32
CA ASP A 381 -49.33 46.69 -1.13
C ASP A 381 -49.37 46.24 -2.61
N ARG A 382 -50.27 46.83 -3.42
CA ARG A 382 -50.43 46.56 -4.86
C ARG A 382 -49.15 46.77 -5.68
N GLY A 383 -48.23 47.61 -5.19
CA GLY A 383 -46.91 47.82 -5.79
C GLY A 383 -45.83 46.79 -5.39
N GLY A 384 -46.17 45.80 -4.57
CA GLY A 384 -45.22 44.76 -4.11
C GLY A 384 -44.30 45.20 -2.97
N TYR A 385 -44.54 46.38 -2.38
CA TYR A 385 -43.82 46.87 -1.20
C TYR A 385 -44.44 46.34 0.09
N PHE A 386 -43.58 46.05 1.06
CA PHE A 386 -43.97 45.57 2.39
C PHE A 386 -43.97 46.72 3.40
N SER A 387 -45.05 46.83 4.17
CA SER A 387 -45.10 47.62 5.41
C SER A 387 -44.46 46.86 6.58
N SER A 388 -44.11 47.54 7.67
CA SER A 388 -43.49 46.92 8.85
C SER A 388 -44.30 45.73 9.36
N PHE A 389 -43.64 44.68 9.82
CA PHE A 389 -44.30 43.52 10.43
C PHE A 389 -44.46 43.73 11.93
N VAL A 390 -45.46 43.07 12.53
CA VAL A 390 -45.68 43.12 13.97
C VAL A 390 -45.03 41.91 14.62
N ARG A 391 -44.23 42.17 15.66
CA ARG A 391 -43.49 41.14 16.40
C ARG A 391 -44.39 40.00 16.89
N SER A 392 -45.57 40.29 17.42
CA SER A 392 -46.49 39.25 17.90
C SER A 392 -46.98 38.32 16.80
N GLU A 393 -47.13 38.80 15.55
CA GLU A 393 -47.49 37.93 14.42
C GLU A 393 -46.34 36.97 14.06
N LEU A 394 -45.09 37.45 14.12
CA LEU A 394 -43.89 36.63 13.90
C LEU A 394 -43.66 35.62 15.04
N GLU A 395 -43.97 35.99 16.29
CA GLU A 395 -43.90 35.10 17.45
C GLU A 395 -44.93 33.97 17.36
N ILE A 396 -46.15 34.24 16.86
CA ILE A 396 -47.17 33.21 16.60
C ILE A 396 -46.67 32.23 15.53
N LEU A 397 -46.11 32.74 14.42
CA LEU A 397 -45.49 31.92 13.38
C LEU A 397 -44.38 31.04 13.95
N SER A 398 -43.49 31.62 14.77
CA SER A 398 -42.43 30.89 15.47
C SER A 398 -42.99 29.78 16.39
N GLY A 399 -44.11 30.03 17.06
CA GLY A 399 -44.83 29.05 17.87
C GLY A 399 -45.33 27.84 17.07
N GLU A 400 -45.89 28.06 15.88
CA GLU A 400 -46.32 26.96 15.01
C GLU A 400 -45.13 26.14 14.47
N PHE A 401 -44.02 26.80 14.14
CA PHE A 401 -42.78 26.09 13.80
C PHE A 401 -42.28 25.22 14.97
N ASN A 402 -42.30 25.73 16.20
CA ASN A 402 -41.92 24.93 17.38
C ASN A 402 -42.85 23.73 17.59
N SER A 403 -44.16 23.92 17.40
CA SER A 403 -45.13 22.82 17.46
C SER A 403 -44.86 21.78 16.37
N LEU A 404 -44.61 22.21 15.13
CA LEU A 404 -44.23 21.34 14.02
C LEU A 404 -42.95 20.55 14.33
N MET A 405 -41.92 21.22 14.85
CA MET A 405 -40.66 20.58 15.22
C MET A 405 -40.81 19.56 16.36
N SER A 406 -41.78 19.74 17.25
CA SER A 406 -42.08 18.76 18.32
C SER A 406 -42.74 17.47 17.81
N MET A 407 -43.44 17.52 16.67
CA MET A 407 -44.04 16.34 16.02
C MET A 407 -43.00 15.47 15.31
N PHE A 408 -41.91 16.06 14.79
CA PHE A 408 -40.75 15.32 14.27
C PHE A 408 -39.91 14.63 15.37
N GLY A 409 -40.40 14.59 16.61
CA GLY A 409 -39.70 14.06 17.78
C GLY A 409 -38.57 15.00 18.27
N ALA A 410 -37.99 14.65 19.43
CA ALA A 410 -36.72 15.26 19.84
C ALA A 410 -35.71 15.13 18.69
N VAL A 411 -34.71 16.01 18.63
CA VAL A 411 -33.54 15.76 17.79
C VAL A 411 -33.01 14.40 18.25
N GLU A 412 -33.35 13.32 17.56
CA GLU A 412 -32.56 12.13 17.62
C GLU A 412 -31.19 12.63 17.21
N THR A 413 -30.32 12.77 18.20
CA THR A 413 -28.88 12.90 18.00
C THR A 413 -28.55 11.94 16.88
N LEU A 414 -28.22 12.52 15.71
CA LEU A 414 -27.89 11.84 14.47
C LEU A 414 -27.27 10.50 14.83
N SER A 415 -27.98 9.43 14.45
CA SER A 415 -27.82 8.07 14.94
C SER A 415 -26.40 7.77 15.43
N THR A 416 -26.28 7.28 16.65
CA THR A 416 -25.02 6.78 17.26
C THR A 416 -24.38 5.61 16.49
N THR A 417 -24.87 5.30 15.28
CA THR A 417 -24.39 4.24 14.40
C THR A 417 -23.47 4.74 13.29
N VAL A 418 -23.45 6.04 12.97
CA VAL A 418 -22.61 6.58 11.89
C VAL A 418 -21.31 7.17 12.46
N ASP A 419 -20.20 6.48 12.19
CA ASP A 419 -18.86 6.89 12.58
C ASP A 419 -18.15 7.67 11.45
N ALA A 420 -17.14 8.47 11.82
CA ALA A 420 -16.33 9.21 10.85
C ALA A 420 -15.60 8.27 9.86
N ASN A 421 -15.33 7.04 10.27
CA ASN A 421 -14.68 6.03 9.44
C ASN A 421 -15.64 5.27 8.52
N SER A 422 -16.96 5.47 8.64
CA SER A 422 -17.93 4.78 7.79
C SER A 422 -17.82 5.25 6.33
N PRO A 423 -17.74 4.34 5.33
CA PRO A 423 -17.60 4.70 3.92
C PRO A 423 -18.96 5.10 3.31
N ILE A 424 -19.52 6.20 3.81
CA ILE A 424 -20.81 6.76 3.39
C ILE A 424 -20.55 7.95 2.48
N GLN A 425 -21.21 7.97 1.33
CA GLN A 425 -21.14 9.07 0.38
C GLN A 425 -21.78 10.32 0.98
N PHE A 426 -21.08 11.46 0.92
CA PHE A 426 -21.58 12.78 1.29
C PHE A 426 -20.99 13.82 0.35
N ASP A 427 -21.59 15.01 0.27
CA ASP A 427 -21.03 16.11 -0.51
C ASP A 427 -19.77 16.66 0.15
N THR A 428 -18.61 16.37 -0.43
CA THR A 428 -17.31 16.83 0.07
C THR A 428 -17.11 18.33 -0.05
N ASP A 429 -17.77 18.99 -1.00
CA ASP A 429 -17.68 20.45 -1.15
C ASP A 429 -18.40 21.20 -0.01
N SER A 430 -19.36 20.55 0.65
CA SER A 430 -20.09 21.12 1.80
C SER A 430 -19.30 21.13 3.12
N LEU A 431 -18.24 20.33 3.23
CA LEU A 431 -17.48 20.14 4.48
C LEU A 431 -16.89 21.44 5.06
N PRO A 432 -16.26 22.33 4.28
CA PRO A 432 -15.69 23.57 4.81
C PRO A 432 -16.74 24.52 5.39
N ASP A 433 -17.89 24.63 4.73
CA ASP A 433 -19.02 25.47 5.17
C ASP A 433 -19.61 24.92 6.47
N TYR A 434 -19.78 23.60 6.56
CA TYR A 434 -20.28 22.94 7.76
C TYR A 434 -19.32 23.11 8.95
N LEU A 435 -18.01 23.04 8.72
CA LEU A 435 -17.00 23.29 9.76
C LEU A 435 -17.07 24.72 10.31
N GLU A 436 -17.28 25.70 9.44
CA GLU A 436 -17.45 27.09 9.87
C GLU A 436 -18.73 27.26 10.69
N GLU A 437 -19.82 26.61 10.31
CA GLU A 437 -21.08 26.59 11.06
C GLU A 437 -20.92 25.98 12.47
N LEU A 438 -20.31 24.79 12.56
CA LEU A 438 -20.00 24.16 13.84
C LEU A 438 -19.15 25.06 14.74
N SER A 439 -18.17 25.77 14.16
CA SER A 439 -17.31 26.69 14.91
C SER A 439 -18.01 27.93 15.46
N ARG A 440 -19.14 28.33 14.85
CA ARG A 440 -19.97 29.45 15.35
C ARG A 440 -20.85 29.04 16.51
N ASN A 441 -21.25 27.77 16.53
CA ASN A 441 -22.06 27.17 17.60
C ASN A 441 -21.20 26.84 18.83
N GLU A 442 -19.91 26.57 18.65
CA GLU A 442 -18.94 26.50 19.74
C GLU A 442 -18.38 27.88 20.14
N SER A 443 -18.00 28.03 21.41
CA SER A 443 -17.49 29.27 22.01
C SER A 443 -16.46 30.05 21.15
N SER A 444 -16.58 31.38 21.13
CA SER A 444 -15.95 32.29 20.15
C SER A 444 -14.40 32.23 20.05
N SER A 445 -13.71 31.70 21.07
CA SER A 445 -12.25 31.62 21.13
C SER A 445 -11.63 30.61 20.15
N ASN A 446 -12.43 29.67 19.60
CA ASN A 446 -11.96 28.58 18.74
C ASN A 446 -12.08 28.89 17.23
N SER A 447 -12.78 29.97 16.87
CA SER A 447 -13.15 30.34 15.49
C SER A 447 -11.95 30.49 14.54
N GLY A 448 -10.87 31.15 14.98
CA GLY A 448 -9.69 31.40 14.13
C GLY A 448 -8.91 30.15 13.74
N TYR A 449 -8.94 29.10 14.57
CA TYR A 449 -8.26 27.83 14.23
C TYR A 449 -9.04 27.00 13.21
N VAL A 450 -10.37 27.10 13.21
CA VAL A 450 -11.25 26.37 12.29
C VAL A 450 -11.28 27.05 10.92
N GLN A 451 -11.31 28.40 10.87
CA GLN A 451 -11.22 29.14 9.60
C GLN A 451 -9.99 28.77 8.78
N ASN A 452 -8.82 28.66 9.41
CA ASN A 452 -7.59 28.23 8.74
C ASN A 452 -7.68 26.79 8.20
N LEU A 453 -8.37 25.89 8.91
CA LEU A 453 -8.62 24.53 8.45
C LEU A 453 -9.59 24.52 7.26
N SER A 454 -10.73 25.21 7.36
CA SER A 454 -11.73 25.31 6.29
C SER A 454 -11.14 25.90 5.01
N MET A 455 -10.37 26.99 5.10
CA MET A 455 -9.70 27.59 3.94
C MET A 455 -8.73 26.60 3.26
N ARG A 456 -7.95 25.86 4.05
CA ARG A 456 -7.04 24.83 3.51
C ARG A 456 -7.80 23.70 2.83
N ILE A 457 -8.91 23.24 3.42
CA ILE A 457 -9.76 22.22 2.78
C ILE A 457 -10.31 22.75 1.45
N ARG A 458 -10.81 23.99 1.40
CA ARG A 458 -11.26 24.61 0.13
C ARG A 458 -10.14 24.66 -0.90
N THR A 459 -8.93 25.07 -0.52
CA THR A 459 -7.77 25.09 -1.43
C THR A 459 -7.49 23.70 -1.99
N LEU A 460 -7.47 22.67 -1.14
CA LEU A 460 -7.24 21.28 -1.55
C LEU A 460 -8.34 20.75 -2.49
N LEU A 461 -9.61 21.07 -2.23
CA LEU A 461 -10.75 20.68 -3.07
C LEU A 461 -10.85 21.48 -4.38
N SER A 462 -10.23 22.67 -4.43
CA SER A 462 -10.18 23.52 -5.62
C SER A 462 -9.04 23.18 -6.58
N ASP A 463 -8.02 22.43 -6.11
CA ASP A 463 -6.92 21.98 -6.97
C ASP A 463 -7.46 21.03 -8.04
N THR A 464 -7.32 21.40 -9.31
CA THR A 464 -7.90 20.67 -10.44
C THR A 464 -7.36 19.25 -10.59
N LYS A 465 -6.10 19.01 -10.22
CA LYS A 465 -5.49 17.68 -10.28
C LYS A 465 -5.95 16.80 -9.13
N LEU A 466 -6.09 17.35 -7.93
CA LEU A 466 -6.57 16.59 -6.77
C LEU A 466 -8.08 16.35 -6.84
N ARG A 467 -8.86 17.35 -7.27
CA ARG A 467 -10.33 17.28 -7.35
C ARG A 467 -10.80 16.09 -8.19
N SER A 468 -10.14 15.82 -9.32
CA SER A 468 -10.48 14.68 -10.19
C SER A 468 -10.32 13.31 -9.50
N ILE A 469 -9.43 13.23 -8.51
CA ILE A 469 -9.10 12.01 -7.76
C ILE A 469 -10.05 11.89 -6.56
N ILE A 470 -10.23 12.98 -5.82
CA ILE A 470 -10.85 12.98 -4.49
C ILE A 470 -12.34 13.33 -4.51
N SER A 471 -12.81 14.06 -5.52
CA SER A 471 -14.22 14.40 -5.71
C SER A 471 -14.59 14.25 -7.19
N PRO A 472 -14.50 13.02 -7.73
CA PRO A 472 -14.82 12.78 -9.14
C PRO A 472 -16.30 13.06 -9.42
N ASN A 473 -16.60 13.67 -10.57
CA ASN A 473 -17.97 13.93 -11.05
C ASN A 473 -18.74 12.65 -11.45
N THR A 474 -18.17 11.47 -11.22
CA THR A 474 -18.76 10.18 -11.56
C THR A 474 -19.36 9.57 -10.30
N ASP A 475 -20.61 9.09 -10.37
CA ASP A 475 -21.28 8.39 -9.28
C ASP A 475 -20.61 7.02 -9.02
N LEU A 476 -19.51 7.06 -8.29
CA LEU A 476 -18.83 5.87 -7.79
C LEU A 476 -19.62 5.33 -6.60
N GLN A 477 -20.44 4.31 -6.84
CA GLN A 477 -21.06 3.57 -5.77
C GLN A 477 -20.07 2.57 -5.14
N LEU A 478 -20.20 2.31 -3.83
CA LEU A 478 -19.39 1.31 -3.11
C LEU A 478 -19.42 -0.07 -3.79
N ASN A 479 -20.56 -0.45 -4.38
CA ASN A 479 -20.73 -1.69 -5.14
C ASN A 479 -19.93 -1.71 -6.46
N GLY A 480 -19.73 -0.54 -7.09
CA GLY A 480 -18.86 -0.38 -8.27
C GLY A 480 -17.37 -0.36 -7.93
N LEU A 481 -17.00 -0.02 -6.69
CA LEU A 481 -15.63 -0.19 -6.18
C LEU A 481 -15.35 -1.65 -5.77
N ASN A 482 -16.38 -2.35 -5.29
CA ASN A 482 -16.37 -3.76 -4.95
C ASN A 482 -16.49 -4.71 -6.16
N HIS A 483 -15.94 -4.35 -7.33
CA HIS A 483 -15.81 -5.30 -8.45
C HIS A 483 -14.82 -6.44 -8.13
N THR A 484 -15.25 -7.34 -7.26
CA THR A 484 -14.91 -8.75 -7.26
C THR A 484 -15.59 -9.40 -8.46
N TRP A 485 -14.77 -9.89 -9.39
CA TRP A 485 -15.10 -11.01 -10.28
C TRP A 485 -16.31 -10.82 -11.22
N ALA A 486 -16.08 -10.16 -12.36
CA ALA A 486 -16.57 -10.71 -13.61
C ALA A 486 -15.35 -11.32 -14.32
N PRO A 487 -15.29 -12.64 -14.57
CA PRO A 487 -14.35 -13.14 -15.56
C PRO A 487 -14.65 -12.39 -16.86
N ALA A 488 -13.62 -11.97 -17.58
CA ALA A 488 -13.81 -11.58 -18.97
C ALA A 488 -14.44 -12.79 -19.67
N MET A 489 -15.75 -12.74 -19.88
CA MET A 489 -16.40 -13.61 -20.85
C MET A 489 -15.97 -13.07 -22.21
N GLU A 490 -15.51 -14.01 -23.04
CA GLU A 490 -14.98 -13.83 -24.40
C GLU A 490 -15.87 -12.97 -25.31
#